data_AF-A0A926SPU7-F1
#
_entry.id   AF-A0A926SPU7-F1
#
_cell.length_a   1.000
_cell.length_b   1.000
_cell.length_c   1.000
_cell.angle_alpha   90.00
_cell.angle_beta   90.00
_cell.angle_gamma   90.00
#
_symmetry.space_group_name_H-M   'P 1'
#
loop_
_entity.id
_entity.type
_entity.pdbx_description
1 polymer ?
#
loop_
_entity_poly.entity_id
_entity_poly.type
_entity_poly.pdbx_seq_one_letter_code
_entity_poly.pdbx_strand_id
1 'polypeptide(L)'
;MIEISNPDIIAEQCQELATRVMRYTEDSGIHPAAIEQLYLIRSDAVLTGFHSINELMLAIVVQGQKEALLGEEAYQYGAMQYLAASVDLPLSGWVVEATPNKPFLGLKLSLDPTRDVERLRTTSSPEVRPA
;
A
#
# COMPACT_ATOMS: atom_id res chain seq x y z
N MET A 1 -13.80 14.27 -4.97
CA MET A 1 -14.31 13.05 -5.62
C MET A 1 -13.27 12.68 -6.65
N ILE A 2 -12.41 11.70 -6.35
CA ILE A 2 -11.37 11.27 -7.30
C ILE A 2 -12.11 10.41 -8.32
N GLU A 3 -12.32 10.92 -9.55
CA GLU A 3 -12.86 10.14 -10.66
C GLU A 3 -11.88 8.99 -10.93
N ILE A 4 -12.31 7.77 -10.60
CA ILE A 4 -11.58 6.56 -10.92
C ILE A 4 -11.67 6.41 -12.44
N SER A 5 -10.53 6.61 -13.10
CA SER A 5 -10.35 6.56 -14.55
C SER A 5 -10.81 5.21 -15.13
N ASN A 6 -11.03 5.18 -16.45
CA ASN A 6 -11.43 4.00 -17.22
C ASN A 6 -10.80 2.67 -16.71
N PRO A 7 -11.58 1.62 -16.38
CA PRO A 7 -11.08 0.38 -15.78
C PRO A 7 -9.95 -0.30 -16.57
N ASP A 8 -9.92 -0.16 -17.89
CA ASP A 8 -8.86 -0.72 -18.73
C ASP A 8 -7.50 -0.04 -18.49
N ILE A 9 -7.50 1.29 -18.31
CA ILE A 9 -6.30 2.07 -18.01
C ILE A 9 -5.76 1.68 -16.63
N ILE A 10 -6.67 1.45 -15.67
CA ILE A 10 -6.31 1.02 -14.33
C ILE A 10 -5.64 -0.34 -14.39
N ALA A 11 -6.19 -1.30 -15.12
CA ALA A 11 -5.60 -2.63 -15.26
C ALA A 11 -4.18 -2.59 -15.87
N GLU A 12 -3.96 -1.77 -16.90
CA GLU A 12 -2.64 -1.59 -17.51
C GLU A 12 -1.63 -0.97 -16.52
N GLN A 13 -2.04 0.06 -15.79
CA GLN A 13 -1.21 0.70 -14.76
C GLN A 13 -0.89 -0.25 -13.60
N CYS A 14 -1.83 -1.12 -13.19
CA CYS A 14 -1.58 -2.17 -12.20
C CYS A 14 -0.48 -3.11 -12.67
N GLN A 15 -0.56 -3.55 -13.93
CA GLN A 15 0.38 -4.51 -14.50
C GLN A 15 1.77 -3.89 -14.62
N GLU A 16 1.84 -2.62 -15.03
CA GLU A 16 3.10 -1.87 -15.05
C GLU A 16 3.69 -1.72 -13.64
N LEU A 17 2.87 -1.35 -12.66
CA LEU A 17 3.29 -1.21 -11.27
C LEU A 17 3.77 -2.54 -10.70
N ALA A 18 3.05 -3.64 -10.95
CA ALA A 18 3.46 -4.99 -10.55
C ALA A 18 4.82 -5.35 -11.13
N THR A 19 5.04 -5.05 -12.41
CA THR A 19 6.33 -5.28 -13.10
C THR A 19 7.46 -4.49 -12.44
N ARG A 20 7.21 -3.22 -12.09
CA ARG A 20 8.18 -2.37 -11.40
C ARG A 20 8.48 -2.89 -9.99
N VAL A 21 7.47 -3.26 -9.21
CA VAL A 21 7.66 -3.80 -7.86
C VAL A 21 8.46 -5.10 -7.90
N MET A 22 8.12 -6.02 -8.81
CA MET A 22 8.87 -7.27 -9.02
C MET A 22 10.35 -7.02 -9.29
N ARG A 23 10.67 -6.01 -10.10
CA ARG A 23 12.06 -5.67 -10.44
C ARG A 23 12.90 -5.28 -9.22
N TYR A 24 12.29 -4.73 -8.18
CA TYR A 24 12.97 -4.26 -6.97
C TYR A 24 12.78 -5.21 -5.77
N THR A 25 12.23 -6.40 -5.98
CA THR A 25 11.98 -7.39 -4.92
C THR A 25 12.54 -8.74 -5.34
N GLU A 26 13.83 -8.97 -5.09
CA GLU A 26 14.54 -10.18 -5.54
C GLU A 26 13.93 -11.46 -4.92
N ASP A 27 13.61 -11.42 -3.64
CA ASP A 27 13.05 -12.49 -2.83
C ASP A 27 11.80 -12.06 -2.03
N SER A 28 11.11 -13.02 -1.43
CA SER A 28 9.98 -12.77 -0.54
C SER A 28 10.41 -12.02 0.72
N GLY A 29 9.77 -10.88 0.99
CA GLY A 29 10.12 -10.04 2.12
C GLY A 29 9.63 -8.60 1.98
N ILE A 30 10.14 -7.74 2.86
CA ILE A 30 9.93 -6.29 2.84
C ILE A 30 11.24 -5.63 2.39
N HIS A 31 11.16 -4.83 1.34
CA HIS A 31 12.29 -4.20 0.67
C HIS A 31 12.17 -2.68 0.79
N PRO A 32 13.19 -1.96 1.29
CA PRO A 32 13.18 -0.51 1.29
C PRO A 32 13.27 0.02 -0.15
N ALA A 33 12.57 1.10 -0.44
CA ALA A 33 12.72 1.83 -1.71
C ALA A 33 13.71 3.00 -1.55
N ALA A 34 14.01 3.68 -2.67
CA ALA A 34 14.81 4.91 -2.66
C ALA A 34 14.14 6.07 -1.89
N ILE A 35 12.82 5.97 -1.65
CA ILE A 35 12.05 6.89 -0.81
C ILE A 35 12.04 6.30 0.60
N GLU A 36 12.58 7.03 1.58
CA GLU A 36 12.81 6.57 2.98
C GLU A 36 11.57 5.94 3.63
N GLN A 37 10.39 6.49 3.35
CA GLN A 37 9.11 6.08 3.92
C GLN A 37 8.42 4.95 3.13
N LEU A 38 8.92 4.60 1.95
CA LEU A 38 8.30 3.66 1.03
C LEU A 38 9.00 2.29 1.10
N TYR A 39 8.18 1.27 1.25
CA TYR A 39 8.57 -0.13 1.27
C TYR A 39 7.81 -0.91 0.21
N LEU A 40 8.50 -1.84 -0.43
CA LEU A 40 7.95 -2.81 -1.38
C LEU A 40 7.83 -4.15 -0.67
N ILE A 41 6.70 -4.83 -0.86
CA ILE A 41 6.42 -6.10 -0.20
C ILE A 41 6.21 -7.16 -1.27
N ARG A 42 6.92 -8.28 -1.14
CA ARG A 42 6.72 -9.47 -1.96
C ARG A 42 6.46 -10.67 -1.08
N SER A 43 5.48 -11.49 -1.44
CA SER A 43 5.31 -12.83 -0.86
C SER A 43 4.98 -13.84 -1.94
N ASP A 44 5.78 -14.89 -2.04
CA ASP A 44 5.58 -15.98 -2.99
C ASP A 44 4.62 -17.07 -2.43
N ALA A 45 4.12 -16.90 -1.20
CA ALA A 45 3.19 -17.80 -0.54
C ALA A 45 2.19 -17.07 0.36
N VAL A 46 1.12 -17.76 0.74
CA VAL A 46 0.18 -17.33 1.78
C VAL A 46 0.93 -17.27 3.12
N LEU A 47 0.77 -16.17 3.86
CA LEU A 47 1.48 -15.93 5.12
C LEU A 47 0.48 -15.69 6.24
N THR A 48 0.11 -16.71 7.00
CA THR A 48 -0.90 -16.63 8.09
C THR A 48 -0.39 -16.02 9.40
N GLY A 49 0.80 -15.40 9.40
CA GLY A 49 1.46 -14.90 10.60
C GLY A 49 1.08 -13.47 11.00
N PHE A 50 0.88 -13.26 12.31
CA PHE A 50 0.59 -11.96 12.92
C PHE A 50 1.71 -10.96 12.67
N HIS A 51 1.46 -9.98 11.81
CA HIS A 51 2.20 -8.73 11.79
C HIS A 51 1.31 -7.69 12.44
N SER A 52 1.47 -7.48 13.75
CA SER A 52 0.86 -6.33 14.41
C SER A 52 1.52 -5.07 13.88
N ILE A 53 0.75 -4.29 13.16
CA ILE A 53 1.13 -3.01 12.58
C ILE A 53 0.52 -1.95 13.48
N ASN A 54 1.36 -1.33 14.30
CA ASN A 54 1.01 -0.20 15.17
C ASN A 54 1.71 1.05 14.63
N GLU A 55 1.40 1.42 13.38
CA GLU A 55 2.01 2.58 12.73
C GLU A 55 1.01 3.28 11.81
N LEU A 56 1.15 4.60 11.70
CA LEU A 56 0.44 5.40 10.71
C LEU A 56 0.98 5.03 9.32
N MET A 57 0.14 4.47 8.45
CA MET A 57 0.60 4.03 7.14
C MET A 57 -0.51 3.96 6.08
N LEU A 58 -0.07 4.00 4.83
CA LEU A 58 -0.84 3.64 3.65
C LEU A 58 -0.29 2.33 3.07
N ALA A 59 -1.09 1.27 3.08
CA ALA A 59 -0.81 0.02 2.35
C ALA A 59 -1.61 -0.01 1.06
N ILE A 60 -0.96 -0.36 -0.05
CA ILE A 60 -1.59 -0.56 -1.36
C ILE A 60 -1.27 -1.98 -1.82
N VAL A 61 -2.28 -2.75 -2.20
CA VAL A 61 -2.08 -4.05 -2.84
C VAL A 61 -1.97 -3.85 -4.33
N VAL A 62 -0.87 -4.28 -4.93
CA VAL A 62 -0.61 -4.22 -6.37
C VAL A 62 -1.02 -5.54 -7.04
N GLN A 63 -0.74 -6.67 -6.39
CA GLN A 63 -1.10 -8.01 -6.86
C GLN A 63 -1.40 -8.93 -5.68
N GLY A 64 -2.36 -9.84 -5.86
CA GLY A 64 -2.79 -10.79 -4.82
C GLY A 64 -3.84 -10.19 -3.89
N GLN A 65 -4.01 -10.81 -2.73
CA GLN A 65 -5.00 -10.41 -1.73
C GLN A 65 -4.42 -10.47 -0.32
N LYS A 66 -4.88 -9.54 0.50
CA LYS A 66 -4.54 -9.42 1.92
C LYS A 66 -5.82 -9.38 2.74
N GLU A 67 -5.74 -9.93 3.94
CA GLU A 67 -6.76 -9.77 4.97
C GLU A 67 -6.16 -8.95 6.11
N ALA A 68 -6.94 -8.02 6.64
CA ALA A 68 -6.60 -7.24 7.82
C ALA A 68 -7.65 -7.44 8.91
N LEU A 69 -7.21 -7.65 10.15
CA LEU A 69 -8.04 -7.76 11.33
C LEU A 69 -7.89 -6.49 12.17
N LEU A 70 -9.01 -5.81 12.42
CA LEU A 70 -9.12 -4.66 13.29
C LEU A 70 -10.05 -5.00 14.44
N GLY A 71 -9.50 -5.26 15.63
CA GLY A 71 -10.27 -5.81 16.74
C GLY A 71 -10.80 -7.21 16.38
N GLU A 72 -12.11 -7.35 16.25
CA GLU A 72 -12.79 -8.61 15.87
C GLU A 72 -13.25 -8.63 14.40
N GLU A 73 -13.05 -7.52 13.66
CA GLU A 73 -13.53 -7.37 12.29
C GLU A 73 -12.43 -7.67 11.28
N ALA A 74 -12.73 -8.55 10.32
CA ALA A 74 -11.83 -8.92 9.23
C ALA A 74 -12.21 -8.20 7.93
N TYR A 75 -11.21 -7.64 7.27
CA TYR A 75 -11.30 -6.86 6.04
C TYR A 75 -10.40 -7.47 4.98
N GLN A 76 -10.99 -8.09 3.95
CA GLN A 76 -10.24 -8.55 2.79
C GLN A 76 -10.12 -7.43 1.75
N TYR A 77 -8.92 -7.27 1.21
CA TYR A 77 -8.62 -6.30 0.17
C TYR A 77 -7.58 -6.85 -0.80
N GLY A 78 -7.85 -6.68 -2.09
CA GLY A 78 -7.04 -7.16 -3.19
C GLY A 78 -6.42 -6.04 -4.02
N ALA A 79 -5.94 -6.40 -5.20
CA ALA A 79 -5.31 -5.46 -6.13
C ALA A 79 -6.11 -4.14 -6.27
N MET A 80 -5.39 -3.03 -6.21
CA MET A 80 -5.90 -1.64 -6.27
C MET A 80 -6.79 -1.19 -5.12
N GLN A 81 -6.91 -2.00 -4.08
CA GLN A 81 -7.47 -1.56 -2.82
C GLN A 81 -6.33 -1.16 -1.88
N TYR A 82 -6.62 -0.18 -1.03
CA TYR A 82 -5.68 0.35 -0.08
C TYR A 82 -6.27 0.35 1.31
N LEU A 83 -5.40 0.28 2.31
CA LEU A 83 -5.74 0.43 3.71
C LEU A 83 -4.94 1.61 4.27
N ALA A 84 -5.66 2.60 4.81
CA ALA A 84 -5.08 3.77 5.44
C ALA A 84 -5.40 3.73 6.93
N ALA A 85 -4.38 3.63 7.77
CA ALA A 85 -4.51 3.76 9.22
C ALA A 85 -4.10 5.18 9.60
N SER A 86 -5.01 5.95 10.21
CA SER A 86 -4.80 7.36 10.59
C SER A 86 -4.49 7.57 12.08
N VAL A 87 -4.63 6.51 12.88
CA VAL A 87 -4.34 6.46 14.31
C VAL A 87 -3.61 5.15 14.61
N ASP A 88 -2.90 5.11 15.73
CA ASP A 88 -2.21 3.90 16.19
C ASP A 88 -3.26 2.85 16.60
N LEU A 89 -3.55 1.93 15.68
CA LEU A 89 -4.55 0.86 15.86
C LEU A 89 -3.83 -0.48 15.84
N PRO A 90 -4.24 -1.44 16.69
CA PRO A 90 -3.76 -2.81 16.63
C PRO A 90 -4.30 -3.49 15.37
N LEU A 91 -3.61 -3.30 14.25
CA LEU A 91 -3.95 -3.94 12.99
C LEU A 91 -3.13 -5.21 12.85
N SER A 92 -3.78 -6.35 12.65
CA SER A 92 -3.09 -7.57 12.19
C SER A 92 -3.41 -7.76 10.72
N GLY A 93 -2.53 -8.40 9.94
CA GLY A 93 -2.89 -8.76 8.59
C GLY A 93 -1.98 -9.80 7.95
N TRP A 94 -2.53 -10.52 6.99
CA TRP A 94 -1.88 -11.64 6.32
C TRP A 94 -2.19 -11.69 4.83
N VAL A 95 -1.23 -12.19 4.06
CA VAL A 95 -1.43 -12.46 2.63
C VAL A 95 -2.30 -13.72 2.51
N VAL A 96 -3.43 -13.61 1.82
CA VAL A 96 -4.39 -14.71 1.60
C VAL A 96 -4.35 -15.29 0.18
N GLU A 97 -3.84 -14.56 -0.80
CA GLU A 97 -3.64 -15.06 -2.17
C GLU A 97 -2.23 -14.73 -2.67
N ALA A 98 -1.37 -15.76 -2.77
CA ALA A 98 -0.02 -15.68 -3.34
C ALA A 98 0.51 -17.05 -3.75
N THR A 99 1.24 -17.09 -4.87
CA THR A 99 1.99 -18.27 -5.34
C THR A 99 3.33 -17.83 -5.96
N PRO A 100 4.31 -18.71 -6.17
CA PRO A 100 5.57 -18.33 -6.82
C PRO A 100 5.39 -17.77 -8.25
N ASN A 101 4.36 -18.22 -8.98
CA ASN A 101 4.05 -17.75 -10.34
C ASN A 101 3.22 -16.46 -10.35
N LYS A 102 2.51 -16.18 -9.25
CA LYS A 102 1.68 -15.00 -9.07
C LYS A 102 1.85 -14.53 -7.62
N PRO A 103 2.98 -13.89 -7.29
CA PRO A 103 3.28 -13.49 -5.92
C PRO A 103 2.36 -12.36 -5.48
N PHE A 104 2.16 -12.25 -4.18
CA PHE A 104 1.60 -11.03 -3.60
C PHE A 104 2.62 -9.90 -3.77
N LEU A 105 2.15 -8.74 -4.21
CA LEU A 105 2.93 -7.52 -4.35
C LEU A 105 2.19 -6.37 -3.68
N GLY A 106 2.89 -5.65 -2.82
CA GLY A 106 2.33 -4.52 -2.09
C GLY A 106 3.30 -3.36 -1.97
N LEU A 107 2.74 -2.19 -1.72
CA LEU A 107 3.46 -0.98 -1.33
C LEU A 107 3.02 -0.62 0.08
N LYS A 108 3.96 -0.19 0.90
CA LYS A 108 3.69 0.39 2.22
C LYS A 108 4.39 1.73 2.30
N LEU A 109 3.63 2.79 2.57
CA LEU A 109 4.15 4.10 2.91
C LEU A 109 3.94 4.33 4.40
N SER A 110 5.02 4.33 5.17
CA SER A 110 4.99 4.70 6.60
C SER A 110 4.94 6.22 6.72
N LEU A 111 4.01 6.72 7.52
CA LEU A 111 3.82 8.15 7.73
C LEU A 111 4.26 8.50 9.15
N ASP A 112 4.99 9.59 9.29
CA ASP A 112 5.38 10.16 10.58
C ASP A 112 4.59 11.45 10.79
N PRO A 113 3.57 11.47 11.67
CA PRO A 113 2.75 12.65 11.88
C PRO A 113 3.54 13.85 12.43
N THR A 114 4.71 13.64 13.04
CA THR A 114 5.56 14.75 13.51
C THR A 114 6.35 15.39 12.38
N ARG A 115 6.68 14.64 11.31
CA ARG A 115 7.41 15.13 10.14
C ARG A 115 6.51 15.52 8.96
N ASP A 116 5.38 14.85 8.79
CA ASP A 116 4.56 14.95 7.57
C ASP A 116 3.43 15.98 7.68
N VAL A 117 3.00 16.35 8.90
CA VAL A 117 1.94 17.37 9.10
C VAL A 117 2.35 18.75 8.60
N GLU A 118 3.63 19.13 8.69
CA GLU A 118 4.12 20.41 8.15
C GLU A 118 4.04 20.49 6.62
N ARG A 119 4.21 19.36 5.92
CA ARG A 119 4.16 19.29 4.46
C ARG A 119 2.74 19.33 3.91
N LEU A 120 1.76 18.79 4.65
CA LEU A 120 0.35 18.86 4.26
C LEU A 120 -0.22 20.29 4.36
N ARG A 121 0.39 21.17 5.16
CA ARG A 121 -0.04 22.57 5.31
C ARG A 121 0.41 23.49 4.17
N THR A 122 1.38 23.08 3.34
CA THR A 122 1.92 23.91 2.25
C THR A 122 1.18 23.76 0.92
N THR A 123 0.15 22.91 0.84
CA THR A 123 -0.82 22.93 -0.27
C THR A 123 -1.87 24.02 -0.04
N SER A 124 -1.43 25.26 0.22
CA SER A 124 -2.30 26.42 0.04
C SER A 124 -2.59 26.55 -1.45
N SER A 125 -3.88 26.66 -1.79
CA SER A 125 -4.48 26.76 -3.13
C SER A 125 -3.62 27.42 -4.22
N PRO A 126 -3.75 27.02 -5.50
CA PRO A 126 -3.15 27.78 -6.59
C PRO A 126 -3.71 29.21 -6.55
N GLU A 127 -2.83 30.18 -6.40
CA GLU A 127 -3.14 31.60 -6.43
C GLU A 127 -3.63 31.95 -7.84
N VAL A 128 -4.95 32.15 -7.99
CA VAL A 128 -5.55 32.60 -9.26
C VAL A 128 -5.12 34.05 -9.48
N ARG A 129 -4.23 34.26 -10.45
CA ARG A 129 -3.78 35.59 -10.85
C ARG A 129 -4.93 36.32 -11.56
N PRO A 130 -5.39 37.50 -11.10
CA PRO A 130 -6.40 38.26 -11.82
C PRO A 130 -5.81 38.80 -13.14
N ALA A 131 -6.67 38.86 -14.16
CA ALA A 131 -6.39 39.39 -15.49
C ALA A 131 -6.33 40.92 -15.50
#